data_AF-A0A2X4TR79-F1
#
_entry.id   AF-A0A2X4TR79-F1
#
_cell.length_a   1.000
_cell.length_b   1.000
_cell.length_c   1.000
_cell.angle_alpha   90.00
_cell.angle_beta   90.00
_cell.angle_gamma   90.00
#
_symmetry.space_group_name_H-M   'P 1'
#
loop_
_entity.id
_entity.type
_entity.pdbx_description
1 polymer ?
#
loop_
_entity_poly.entity_id
_entity_poly.type
_entity_poly.pdbx_seq_one_letter_code
_entity_poly.pdbx_strand_id
1 'polypeptide(L)'
;MTLAQFGGLFVVYLVSVLFILTLTYQEFRRIRFNFNVFFSLLYLLTFYFGFPLTCLLVFQFDVEVVPVEFLLYAILSATAFYAIYYVSYKTRLRKPSVRPRKPVFTMNRVETNLTWILLALVAIGTVGIFFMQNGFLLFKLNSYSQIFSSDVSGVALKRFFYFFIPAMLVVYFLKQDLRAWFFFLAATVAFGILTYVIVGGTRANIIIAFSLFLFIGIVRGWISLWMLVAAGVFGIVGMFWLALKRYSLDVSGSEAFYTFLYLTRDTFSPWENLALLLQNYDKNRLPGIGADSA
;
A
#
# COMPACT_ATOMS: atom_id res chain seq x y z
N MET A 1 -17.14 -18.12 15.84
CA MET A 1 -18.15 -17.03 15.93
C MET A 1 -19.55 -17.64 15.97
N THR A 2 -20.50 -17.09 16.72
CA THR A 2 -21.90 -17.55 16.63
C THR A 2 -22.56 -17.04 15.34
N LEU A 3 -23.49 -17.81 14.76
CA LEU A 3 -24.18 -17.45 13.51
C LEU A 3 -24.89 -16.09 13.59
N ALA A 4 -25.43 -15.75 14.76
CA ALA A 4 -26.11 -14.48 15.02
C ALA A 4 -25.14 -13.29 15.02
N GLN A 5 -23.96 -13.44 15.63
CA GLN A 5 -22.91 -12.41 15.61
C GLN A 5 -22.36 -12.18 14.19
N PHE A 6 -22.19 -13.27 13.43
CA PHE A 6 -21.81 -13.19 12.02
C PHE A 6 -22.86 -12.45 11.19
N GLY A 7 -24.14 -12.80 11.35
CA GLY A 7 -25.25 -12.13 10.67
C GLY A 7 -25.31 -10.63 10.98
N GLY A 8 -25.12 -10.25 12.24
CA GLY A 8 -25.05 -8.84 12.64
C GLY A 8 -23.90 -8.08 11.96
N LEU A 9 -22.69 -8.64 11.96
CA LEU A 9 -21.54 -8.05 11.26
C LEU A 9 -21.78 -7.95 9.75
N PHE A 10 -22.35 -8.99 9.14
CA PHE A 10 -22.62 -9.02 7.70
C PHE A 10 -23.62 -7.95 7.27
N VAL A 11 -24.67 -7.71 8.07
CA VAL A 11 -25.65 -6.64 7.82
C VAL A 11 -24.97 -5.27 7.89
N VAL A 12 -24.18 -5.00 8.94
CA VAL A 12 -23.45 -3.73 9.08
C VAL A 12 -22.49 -3.54 7.90
N TYR A 13 -21.76 -4.60 7.53
CA TYR A 13 -20.87 -4.60 6.36
C TYR A 13 -21.62 -4.23 5.07
N LEU A 14 -22.74 -4.89 4.78
CA LEU A 14 -23.54 -4.61 3.58
C LEU A 14 -24.04 -3.17 3.55
N VAL A 15 -24.55 -2.66 4.67
CA VAL A 15 -25.04 -1.28 4.76
C VAL A 15 -23.90 -0.29 4.49
N SER A 16 -22.73 -0.48 5.10
CA SER A 16 -21.56 0.39 4.89
C SER A 16 -21.05 0.35 3.45
N VAL A 17 -20.95 -0.84 2.85
CA VAL A 17 -20.51 -0.99 1.45
C VAL A 17 -21.51 -0.34 0.49
N LEU A 18 -22.81 -0.59 0.68
CA LEU A 18 -23.85 0.04 -0.13
C LEU A 18 -23.84 1.56 -0.01
N PHE A 19 -23.63 2.09 1.19
CA PHE A 19 -23.49 3.53 1.43
C PHE A 19 -22.33 4.12 0.62
N ILE A 20 -21.12 3.54 0.72
CA ILE A 20 -19.92 4.01 0.01
C ILE A 20 -20.08 3.88 -1.50
N LEU A 21 -20.59 2.74 -1.99
CA LEU A 21 -20.80 2.50 -3.42
C LEU A 21 -21.84 3.45 -4.00
N THR A 22 -22.93 3.72 -3.28
CA THR A 22 -23.97 4.64 -3.75
C THR A 22 -23.41 6.05 -3.92
N LEU A 23 -22.65 6.54 -2.94
CA LEU A 23 -21.98 7.84 -3.03
C LEU A 23 -20.95 7.87 -4.17
N THR A 24 -20.14 6.83 -4.30
CA THR A 24 -19.14 6.71 -5.37
C THR A 24 -19.78 6.67 -6.76
N TYR A 25 -20.89 5.95 -6.92
CA TYR A 25 -21.64 5.85 -8.18
C TYR A 25 -22.27 7.20 -8.56
N GLN A 26 -22.82 7.93 -7.60
CA GLN A 26 -23.33 9.29 -7.85
C GLN A 26 -22.22 10.23 -8.35
N GLU A 27 -21.02 10.16 -7.76
CA GLU A 27 -19.87 10.96 -8.18
C GLU A 27 -19.35 10.54 -9.56
N PHE A 28 -19.28 9.23 -9.83
CA PHE A 28 -18.88 8.70 -11.14
C PHE A 28 -19.83 9.13 -12.27
N ARG A 29 -21.15 9.18 -12.00
CA ARG A 29 -22.14 9.70 -12.97
C ARG A 29 -21.97 11.20 -13.25
N ARG A 30 -21.52 11.98 -12.27
CA ARG A 30 -21.31 13.44 -12.43
C ARG A 30 -19.99 13.75 -13.14
N ILE A 31 -18.91 13.11 -12.72
CA ILE A 31 -17.56 13.33 -13.24
C ILE A 31 -16.94 11.95 -13.42
N ARG A 32 -16.91 11.46 -14.69
CA ARG A 32 -16.52 10.09 -15.06
C ARG A 32 -15.29 9.59 -14.32
N PHE A 33 -14.23 10.40 -14.23
CA PHE A 33 -13.05 10.03 -13.46
C PHE A 33 -12.56 11.24 -12.67
N ASN A 34 -12.48 11.06 -11.36
CA ASN A 34 -11.99 12.07 -10.41
C ASN A 34 -11.21 11.35 -9.30
N PHE A 35 -10.25 12.04 -8.72
CA PHE A 35 -9.48 11.56 -7.57
C PHE A 35 -10.38 11.08 -6.41
N ASN A 36 -11.56 11.69 -6.22
CA ASN A 36 -12.52 11.25 -5.20
C ASN A 36 -13.07 9.83 -5.45
N VAL A 37 -13.43 9.52 -6.70
CA VAL A 37 -13.92 8.18 -7.09
C VAL A 37 -12.80 7.16 -6.88
N PHE A 38 -11.56 7.51 -7.28
CA PHE A 38 -10.40 6.66 -7.09
C PHE A 38 -10.09 6.42 -5.60
N PHE A 39 -10.07 7.48 -4.78
CA PHE A 39 -9.87 7.37 -3.34
C PHE A 39 -10.96 6.50 -2.69
N SER A 40 -12.22 6.67 -3.08
CA SER A 40 -13.33 5.88 -2.54
C SER A 40 -13.23 4.39 -2.89
N LEU A 41 -12.78 4.07 -4.13
CA LEU A 41 -12.52 2.69 -4.54
C LEU A 41 -11.35 2.07 -3.76
N LEU A 42 -10.25 2.79 -3.60
CA LEU A 42 -9.13 2.33 -2.76
C LEU A 42 -9.55 2.15 -1.31
N TYR A 43 -10.36 3.07 -0.77
CA TYR A 43 -10.86 3.00 0.60
C TYR A 43 -11.69 1.74 0.82
N LEU A 44 -12.58 1.43 -0.12
CA LEU A 44 -13.38 0.21 -0.09
C LEU A 44 -12.48 -1.03 -0.15
N LEU A 45 -11.51 -1.04 -1.07
CA LEU A 45 -10.55 -2.15 -1.19
C LEU A 45 -9.76 -2.36 0.10
N THR A 46 -9.27 -1.30 0.75
CA THR A 46 -8.42 -1.41 1.93
C THR A 46 -9.19 -1.76 3.20
N PHE A 47 -10.39 -1.22 3.42
CA PHE A 47 -11.10 -1.41 4.69
C PHE A 47 -12.20 -2.49 4.65
N TYR A 48 -12.75 -2.78 3.47
CA TYR A 48 -13.92 -3.66 3.33
C TYR A 48 -13.64 -4.95 2.57
N PHE A 49 -12.57 -5.02 1.77
CA PHE A 49 -12.26 -6.26 1.04
C PHE A 49 -11.74 -7.39 1.94
N GLY A 50 -11.17 -7.05 3.10
CA GLY A 50 -10.69 -8.05 4.05
C GLY A 50 -11.81 -8.84 4.73
N PHE A 51 -13.01 -8.28 4.89
CA PHE A 51 -14.12 -8.97 5.56
C PHE A 51 -14.57 -10.25 4.82
N PRO A 52 -14.85 -10.23 3.50
CA PRO A 52 -15.13 -11.44 2.73
C PRO A 52 -14.01 -12.50 2.80
N LEU A 53 -12.75 -12.06 2.80
CA LEU A 53 -11.59 -12.96 2.91
C LEU A 53 -11.53 -13.63 4.29
N THR A 54 -11.76 -12.87 5.36
CA THR A 54 -11.84 -13.42 6.72
C THR A 54 -13.05 -14.34 6.88
N CYS A 55 -14.19 -14.05 6.23
CA CYS A 55 -15.33 -14.97 6.21
C CYS A 55 -14.95 -16.32 5.59
N LEU A 56 -14.30 -16.31 4.43
CA LEU A 56 -13.83 -17.54 3.78
C LEU A 56 -12.84 -18.31 4.66
N LEU A 57 -11.92 -17.61 5.33
CA LEU A 57 -10.97 -18.22 6.26
C LEU A 57 -11.66 -18.86 7.48
N VAL A 58 -12.67 -18.19 8.06
CA VAL A 58 -13.43 -18.73 9.20
C VAL A 58 -14.28 -19.93 8.80
N PHE A 59 -15.03 -19.84 7.70
CA PHE A 59 -15.95 -20.92 7.31
C PHE A 59 -15.27 -22.13 6.68
N GLN A 60 -14.14 -21.95 5.98
CA GLN A 60 -13.44 -23.05 5.33
C GLN A 60 -12.30 -23.64 6.16
N PHE A 61 -11.69 -22.85 7.07
CA PHE A 61 -10.47 -23.25 7.79
C PHE A 61 -10.55 -23.08 9.31
N ASP A 62 -11.72 -22.70 9.86
CA ASP A 62 -11.99 -22.55 11.30
C ASP A 62 -10.95 -21.70 12.06
N VAL A 63 -10.45 -20.65 11.40
CA VAL A 63 -9.41 -19.77 11.96
C VAL A 63 -9.97 -18.97 13.13
N GLU A 64 -9.22 -18.91 14.23
CA GLU A 64 -9.50 -17.99 15.34
C GLU A 64 -9.32 -16.53 14.90
N VAL A 65 -10.41 -15.76 14.95
CA VAL A 65 -10.41 -14.33 14.60
C VAL A 65 -10.61 -13.50 15.86
N VAL A 66 -10.09 -12.28 15.82
CA VAL A 66 -10.34 -11.20 16.79
C VAL A 66 -11.81 -11.16 17.21
N PRO A 67 -12.12 -10.87 18.49
CA PRO A 67 -13.50 -10.82 18.95
C PRO A 67 -14.37 -9.89 18.09
N VAL A 68 -15.60 -10.36 17.86
CA VAL A 68 -16.62 -9.73 16.99
C VAL A 68 -16.81 -8.25 17.27
N GLU A 69 -16.74 -7.85 18.53
CA GLU A 69 -16.94 -6.46 18.98
C GLU A 69 -15.90 -5.50 18.38
N PHE A 70 -14.62 -5.91 18.35
CA PHE A 70 -13.55 -5.09 17.79
C PHE A 70 -13.62 -5.02 16.26
N LEU A 71 -14.08 -6.08 15.61
CA LEU A 71 -14.34 -6.09 14.16
C LEU A 71 -15.49 -5.15 13.80
N LEU A 72 -16.53 -5.10 14.64
CA LEU A 72 -17.64 -4.17 14.49
C LEU A 72 -17.16 -2.72 14.68
N TYR A 73 -16.34 -2.44 15.69
CA TYR A 73 -15.73 -1.12 15.89
C TYR A 73 -14.83 -0.72 14.71
N ALA A 74 -14.08 -1.66 14.12
CA ALA A 74 -13.27 -1.41 12.94
C ALA A 74 -14.13 -0.99 11.73
N ILE A 75 -15.23 -1.69 11.45
CA ILE A 75 -16.13 -1.36 10.33
C ILE A 75 -16.86 -0.03 10.58
N LEU A 76 -17.38 0.20 11.79
CA LEU A 76 -18.08 1.44 12.13
C LEU A 76 -17.14 2.65 12.08
N SER A 77 -15.92 2.54 12.64
CA SER A 77 -14.94 3.62 12.59
C SER A 77 -14.53 3.92 11.15
N ALA A 78 -14.27 2.91 10.32
CA ALA A 78 -14.00 3.11 8.89
C ALA A 78 -15.18 3.81 8.18
N THR A 79 -16.42 3.41 8.46
CA THR A 79 -17.60 4.05 7.87
C THR A 79 -17.71 5.53 8.29
N ALA A 80 -17.47 5.82 9.57
CA ALA A 80 -17.49 7.17 10.12
C ALA A 80 -16.41 8.07 9.51
N PHE A 81 -15.17 7.59 9.40
CA PHE A 81 -14.08 8.35 8.77
C PHE A 81 -14.35 8.62 7.28
N TYR A 82 -14.95 7.66 6.56
CA TYR A 82 -15.36 7.89 5.18
C TYR A 82 -16.45 8.97 5.08
N ALA A 83 -17.44 8.96 5.99
CA ALA A 83 -18.47 9.98 6.03
C ALA A 83 -17.87 11.38 6.30
N ILE A 84 -16.94 11.50 7.26
CA ILE A 84 -16.22 12.75 7.55
C ILE A 84 -15.45 13.22 6.31
N TYR A 85 -14.75 12.31 5.63
CA TYR A 85 -14.05 12.61 4.38
C TYR A 85 -15.03 13.14 3.31
N TYR A 86 -16.14 12.44 3.08
CA TYR A 86 -17.11 12.81 2.04
C TYR A 86 -17.75 14.18 2.32
N VAL A 87 -18.14 14.43 3.57
CA VAL A 87 -18.67 15.73 4.00
C VAL A 87 -17.62 16.83 3.81
N SER A 88 -16.38 16.60 4.25
CA SER A 88 -15.28 17.57 4.10
C SER A 88 -14.95 17.87 2.64
N TYR A 89 -14.97 16.84 1.79
CA TYR A 89 -14.74 16.98 0.35
C TYR A 89 -15.83 17.83 -0.31
N LYS A 90 -17.09 17.57 0.03
CA LYS A 90 -18.25 18.25 -0.57
C LYS A 90 -18.44 19.66 -0.03
N THR A 91 -18.14 19.89 1.24
CA THR A 91 -18.32 21.19 1.92
C THR A 91 -17.31 22.26 1.51
N ARG A 92 -16.34 21.96 0.62
CA ARG A 92 -15.31 22.89 0.09
C ARG A 92 -15.11 24.11 1.00
N LEU A 93 -14.42 23.88 2.12
CA LEU A 93 -14.15 24.91 3.15
C LEU A 93 -13.45 26.18 2.62
N ARG A 94 -12.94 26.15 1.38
CA ARG A 94 -12.42 27.32 0.66
C ARG A 94 -13.04 27.44 -0.73
N LYS A 95 -13.52 28.65 -1.04
CA LYS A 95 -13.91 29.03 -2.41
C LYS A 95 -12.72 28.82 -3.37
N PRO A 96 -12.94 28.30 -4.58
CA PRO A 96 -11.88 28.20 -5.59
C PRO A 96 -11.30 29.58 -5.86
N SER A 97 -10.01 29.77 -5.57
CA SER A 97 -9.30 30.98 -5.98
C SER A 97 -9.11 30.93 -7.50
N VAL A 98 -9.75 31.85 -8.21
CA VAL A 98 -9.61 32.04 -9.67
C VAL A 98 -8.24 32.61 -10.05
N ARG A 99 -7.44 33.07 -9.08
CA ARG A 99 -6.10 33.61 -9.37
C ARG A 99 -5.11 32.47 -9.64
N PRO A 100 -4.38 32.49 -10.78
CA PRO A 100 -3.31 31.55 -11.03
C PRO A 100 -2.25 31.72 -9.93
N ARG A 101 -2.00 30.64 -9.18
CA ARG A 101 -0.96 30.62 -8.15
C ARG A 101 0.38 30.85 -8.83
N LYS A 102 1.12 31.87 -8.37
CA LYS A 102 2.52 32.05 -8.77
C LYS A 102 3.30 30.77 -8.42
N PRO A 103 4.08 30.20 -9.34
CA PRO A 103 4.91 29.04 -9.04
C PRO A 103 5.91 29.43 -7.94
N VAL A 104 5.87 28.72 -6.82
CA VAL A 104 6.72 29.01 -5.64
C VAL A 104 8.16 28.58 -5.89
N PHE A 105 8.37 27.61 -6.79
CA PHE A 105 9.69 27.13 -7.20
C PHE A 105 9.77 27.12 -8.72
N THR A 106 10.67 27.93 -9.27
CA THR A 106 11.08 27.87 -10.68
C THR A 106 12.46 27.25 -10.70
N MET A 107 12.56 26.02 -11.19
CA MET A 107 13.83 25.28 -11.24
C MET A 107 14.34 25.29 -12.67
N ASN A 108 15.63 25.59 -12.86
CA ASN A 108 16.24 25.58 -14.18
C ASN A 108 16.57 24.13 -14.62
N ARG A 109 16.79 23.90 -15.93
CA ARG A 109 17.12 22.56 -16.46
C ARG A 109 18.37 21.96 -15.81
N VAL A 110 19.38 22.80 -15.54
CA VAL A 110 20.64 22.39 -14.91
C VAL A 110 20.40 21.97 -13.45
N GLU A 111 19.66 22.78 -12.69
CA GLU A 111 19.31 22.49 -11.30
C GLU A 111 18.50 21.19 -11.19
N THR A 112 17.56 21.00 -12.12
CA THR A 112 16.73 19.80 -12.21
C THR A 112 17.58 18.55 -12.49
N ASN A 113 18.53 18.67 -13.44
CA ASN A 113 19.48 17.61 -13.75
C ASN A 113 20.38 17.26 -12.55
N LEU A 114 20.91 18.28 -11.88
CA LEU A 114 21.78 18.09 -10.73
C LEU A 114 21.04 17.46 -9.55
N THR A 115 19.77 17.82 -9.35
CA THR A 115 18.95 17.30 -8.26
C THR A 115 18.63 15.82 -8.45
N TRP A 116 18.24 15.37 -9.65
CA TRP A 116 18.01 13.93 -9.85
C TRP A 116 19.30 13.13 -9.75
N ILE A 117 20.44 13.64 -10.25
CA ILE A 117 21.74 12.98 -10.12
C ILE A 117 22.12 12.83 -8.65
N LEU A 118 21.98 13.88 -7.86
CA LEU A 118 22.31 13.86 -6.43
C LEU A 118 21.42 12.87 -5.68
N LEU A 119 20.10 12.90 -5.93
CA LEU A 119 19.16 11.94 -5.33
C LEU A 119 19.48 10.49 -5.72
N ALA A 120 19.81 10.25 -6.99
CA ALA A 120 20.21 8.92 -7.47
C ALA A 120 21.53 8.46 -6.84
N LEU A 121 22.52 9.36 -6.71
CA LEU A 121 23.81 9.07 -6.09
C LEU A 121 23.63 8.73 -4.60
N VAL A 122 22.82 9.51 -3.87
CA VAL A 122 22.48 9.20 -2.47
C VAL A 122 21.80 7.84 -2.36
N ALA A 123 20.83 7.53 -3.23
CA ALA A 123 20.16 6.23 -3.23
C ALA A 123 21.13 5.06 -3.51
N ILE A 124 21.97 5.17 -4.53
CA ILE A 124 22.93 4.12 -4.90
C ILE A 124 24.02 3.99 -3.84
N GLY A 125 24.56 5.11 -3.33
CA GLY A 125 25.59 5.13 -2.31
C GLY A 125 25.12 4.52 -0.99
N THR A 126 23.88 4.83 -0.57
CA THR A 126 23.29 4.21 0.63
C THR A 126 23.02 2.72 0.46
N VAL A 127 22.55 2.27 -0.72
CA VAL A 127 22.44 0.83 -1.03
C VAL A 127 23.81 0.15 -1.01
N GLY A 128 24.83 0.79 -1.58
CA GLY A 128 26.20 0.27 -1.63
C GLY A 128 26.81 0.14 -0.24
N ILE A 129 26.69 1.16 0.61
CA ILE A 129 27.16 1.12 2.00
C ILE A 129 26.43 0.03 2.78
N PHE A 130 25.11 -0.06 2.61
CA PHE A 130 24.31 -1.11 3.26
C PHE A 130 24.76 -2.51 2.83
N PHE A 131 25.04 -2.70 1.54
CA PHE A 131 25.57 -3.95 0.99
C PHE A 131 26.96 -4.28 1.54
N MET A 132 27.87 -3.30 1.64
CA MET A 132 29.19 -3.51 2.22
C MET A 132 29.15 -3.86 3.71
N GLN A 133 28.18 -3.31 4.46
CA GLN A 133 28.03 -3.55 5.89
C GLN A 133 27.35 -4.89 6.21
N ASN A 134 26.34 -5.28 5.43
CA ASN A 134 25.47 -6.42 5.75
C ASN A 134 25.59 -7.62 4.80
N GLY A 135 26.28 -7.47 3.65
CA GLY A 135 26.37 -8.49 2.61
C GLY A 135 25.03 -8.79 1.93
N PHE A 136 24.93 -9.96 1.27
CA PHE A 136 23.66 -10.44 0.71
C PHE A 136 22.79 -11.08 1.80
N LEU A 137 21.85 -10.32 2.35
CA LEU A 137 20.91 -10.82 3.37
C LEU A 137 19.97 -11.91 2.84
N LEU A 138 19.77 -12.00 1.51
CA LEU A 138 18.88 -12.98 0.90
C LEU A 138 19.33 -14.44 1.10
N PHE A 139 20.63 -14.68 1.34
CA PHE A 139 21.17 -16.02 1.58
C PHE A 139 21.37 -16.37 3.06
N LYS A 140 21.05 -15.46 4.00
CA LYS A 140 21.39 -15.63 5.42
C LYS A 140 20.19 -15.76 6.38
N LEU A 141 18.95 -15.57 5.91
CA LEU A 141 17.77 -15.47 6.78
C LEU A 141 16.66 -16.48 6.41
N ASN A 142 16.47 -17.49 7.27
CA ASN A 142 15.42 -18.51 7.14
C ASN A 142 14.07 -18.11 7.76
N SER A 143 13.91 -16.90 8.34
CA SER A 143 12.63 -16.47 8.94
C SER A 143 12.39 -14.95 8.92
N TYR A 144 11.14 -14.56 8.63
CA TYR A 144 10.67 -13.17 8.43
C TYR A 144 10.77 -12.30 9.70
N SER A 145 10.75 -12.90 10.90
CA SER A 145 10.85 -12.19 12.19
C SER A 145 12.26 -11.67 12.54
N GLN A 146 13.30 -12.17 11.87
CA GLN A 146 14.69 -11.73 12.09
C GLN A 146 15.08 -10.49 11.26
N ILE A 147 14.20 -10.01 10.37
CA ILE A 147 14.39 -8.74 9.64
C ILE A 147 14.35 -7.52 10.59
N PHE A 148 13.85 -7.74 11.82
CA PHE A 148 13.73 -6.78 12.92
C PHE A 148 14.57 -7.14 14.16
N SER A 149 15.44 -8.16 14.12
CA SER A 149 16.37 -8.41 15.23
C SER A 149 17.52 -7.38 15.20
N SER A 150 18.09 -7.11 16.37
CA SER A 150 19.17 -6.15 16.64
C SER A 150 20.48 -6.42 15.89
N ASP A 151 20.55 -7.48 15.08
CA ASP A 151 21.76 -7.91 14.37
C ASP A 151 21.94 -7.23 12.99
N VAL A 152 20.94 -6.50 12.48
CA VAL A 152 21.07 -5.73 11.23
C VAL A 152 21.29 -4.25 11.53
N SER A 153 22.56 -3.86 11.57
CA SER A 153 22.94 -2.45 11.65
C SER A 153 22.46 -1.68 10.41
N GLY A 154 21.89 -0.48 10.61
CA GLY A 154 21.47 0.39 9.51
C GLY A 154 20.03 0.22 9.00
N VAL A 155 19.05 -0.08 9.85
CA VAL A 155 17.61 -0.10 9.49
C VAL A 155 17.15 1.20 8.81
N ALA A 156 17.74 2.35 9.18
CA ALA A 156 17.49 3.64 8.55
C ALA A 156 17.92 3.71 7.07
N LEU A 157 18.98 2.97 6.68
CA LEU A 157 19.45 2.94 5.29
C LEU A 157 18.46 2.26 4.36
N LYS A 158 17.53 1.43 4.85
CA LYS A 158 16.46 0.78 4.03
C LYS A 158 15.54 1.79 3.31
N ARG A 159 15.62 3.08 3.65
CA ARG A 159 14.82 4.18 3.07
C ARG A 159 15.39 4.77 1.76
N PHE A 160 16.44 4.19 1.18
CA PHE A 160 17.03 4.65 -0.09
C PHE A 160 16.01 4.78 -1.25
N PHE A 161 14.88 4.05 -1.20
CA PHE A 161 13.78 4.19 -2.16
C PHE A 161 13.15 5.58 -2.20
N TYR A 162 13.14 6.30 -1.06
CA TYR A 162 12.60 7.65 -0.99
C TYR A 162 13.42 8.67 -1.78
N PHE A 163 14.67 8.34 -2.10
CA PHE A 163 15.52 9.19 -2.95
C PHE A 163 15.49 8.72 -4.41
N PHE A 164 15.43 7.41 -4.64
CA PHE A 164 15.43 6.85 -5.99
C PHE A 164 14.15 7.13 -6.78
N ILE A 165 12.97 6.95 -6.17
CA ILE A 165 11.69 7.16 -6.86
C ILE A 165 11.55 8.63 -7.32
N PRO A 166 11.76 9.64 -6.45
CA PRO A 166 11.74 11.03 -6.89
C PRO A 166 12.79 11.36 -7.95
N ALA A 167 14.01 10.80 -7.87
CA ALA A 167 15.02 11.00 -8.91
C ALA A 167 14.51 10.55 -10.28
N MET A 168 13.93 9.35 -10.35
CA MET A 168 13.39 8.81 -11.59
C MET A 168 12.13 9.55 -12.06
N LEU A 169 11.29 10.02 -11.14
CA LEU A 169 10.15 10.88 -11.49
C LEU A 169 10.62 12.19 -12.12
N VAL A 170 11.68 12.81 -11.62
CA VAL A 170 12.25 14.04 -12.22
C VAL A 170 12.72 13.77 -13.66
N VAL A 171 13.40 12.65 -13.90
CA VAL A 171 13.80 12.24 -15.27
C VAL A 171 12.58 12.06 -16.19
N TYR A 172 11.52 11.44 -15.69
CA TYR A 172 10.26 11.30 -16.44
C TYR A 172 9.60 12.67 -16.72
N PHE A 173 9.57 13.57 -15.74
CA PHE A 173 8.96 14.89 -15.91
C PHE A 173 9.77 15.81 -16.84
N LEU A 174 11.08 15.60 -16.98
CA LEU A 174 11.94 16.31 -17.93
C LEU A 174 11.62 15.98 -19.39
N LYS A 175 11.26 14.72 -19.68
CA LYS A 175 10.85 14.27 -21.02
C LYS A 175 9.64 13.34 -20.89
N GLN A 176 8.44 13.91 -21.06
CA GLN A 176 7.16 13.25 -20.83
C GLN A 176 6.74 12.34 -22.01
N ASP A 177 7.64 11.47 -22.45
CA ASP A 177 7.43 10.56 -23.59
C ASP A 177 7.09 9.14 -23.15
N LEU A 178 6.45 8.37 -24.04
CA LEU A 178 6.20 6.93 -23.83
C LEU A 178 7.49 6.14 -23.51
N ARG A 179 8.60 6.50 -24.17
CA ARG A 179 9.91 5.87 -23.93
C ARG A 179 10.43 6.15 -22.54
N ALA A 180 10.28 7.38 -22.05
CA ALA A 180 10.70 7.77 -20.71
C ALA A 180 9.84 7.11 -19.63
N TRP A 181 8.56 6.85 -19.93
CA TRP A 181 7.66 6.12 -19.05
C TRP A 181 8.03 4.64 -18.92
N PHE A 182 8.34 3.96 -20.03
CA PHE A 182 8.89 2.60 -19.96
C PHE A 182 10.27 2.55 -19.31
N PHE A 183 11.12 3.56 -19.56
CA PHE A 183 12.41 3.68 -18.89
C PHE A 183 12.26 3.85 -17.38
N PHE A 184 11.30 4.67 -16.93
CA PHE A 184 10.96 4.80 -15.52
C PHE A 184 10.59 3.44 -14.91
N LEU A 185 9.73 2.66 -15.58
CA LEU A 185 9.37 1.31 -15.11
C LEU A 185 10.59 0.39 -15.05
N ALA A 186 11.36 0.30 -16.13
CA ALA A 186 12.51 -0.59 -16.22
C ALA A 186 13.56 -0.27 -15.15
N ALA A 187 13.89 1.01 -14.96
CA ALA A 187 14.86 1.44 -13.95
C ALA A 187 14.37 1.21 -12.52
N THR A 188 13.10 1.53 -12.22
CA THR A 188 12.54 1.37 -10.86
C THR A 188 12.30 -0.09 -10.49
N VAL A 189 11.87 -0.94 -11.43
CA VAL A 189 11.74 -2.38 -11.21
C VAL A 189 13.10 -3.05 -11.09
N ALA A 190 14.07 -2.71 -11.94
CA ALA A 190 15.44 -3.24 -11.82
C ALA A 190 16.07 -2.88 -10.47
N PHE A 191 15.91 -1.63 -10.03
CA PHE A 191 16.35 -1.21 -8.71
C PHE A 191 15.57 -1.91 -7.58
N GLY A 192 14.26 -2.12 -7.76
CA GLY A 192 13.40 -2.96 -6.91
C GLY A 192 13.91 -4.39 -6.73
N ILE A 193 14.31 -5.03 -7.82
CA ILE A 193 14.85 -6.39 -7.80
C ILE A 193 16.23 -6.41 -7.15
N LEU A 194 17.12 -5.48 -7.51
CA LEU A 194 18.45 -5.36 -6.93
C LEU A 194 18.38 -5.23 -5.40
N THR A 195 17.50 -4.36 -4.94
CA THR A 195 17.32 -4.07 -3.51
C THR A 195 16.58 -5.18 -2.79
N TYR A 196 15.68 -5.89 -3.47
CA TYR A 196 15.10 -7.12 -2.96
C TYR A 196 16.19 -8.16 -2.67
N VAL A 197 17.17 -8.31 -3.57
CA VAL A 197 18.32 -9.22 -3.42
C VAL A 197 19.27 -8.78 -2.30
N ILE A 198 19.53 -7.48 -2.16
CA ILE A 198 20.47 -6.96 -1.17
C ILE A 198 19.85 -6.95 0.24
N VAL A 199 18.63 -6.41 0.38
CA VAL A 199 17.98 -6.13 1.68
C VAL A 199 17.14 -7.31 2.18
N GLY A 200 16.87 -8.30 1.34
CA GLY A 200 16.20 -9.53 1.76
C GLY A 200 14.70 -9.36 1.98
N GLY A 201 13.97 -8.74 1.04
CA GLY A 201 12.55 -9.08 0.91
C GLY A 201 11.47 -8.01 0.96
N THR A 202 11.76 -6.73 0.78
CA THR A 202 10.70 -5.69 0.75
C THR A 202 10.02 -5.65 -0.62
N ARG A 203 9.13 -6.62 -0.85
CA ARG A 203 8.20 -6.70 -1.99
C ARG A 203 7.45 -5.37 -2.24
N ALA A 204 7.20 -4.62 -1.17
CA ALA A 204 6.57 -3.30 -1.19
C ALA A 204 7.24 -2.29 -2.14
N ASN A 205 8.56 -2.34 -2.29
CA ASN A 205 9.28 -1.37 -3.13
C ASN A 205 8.95 -1.53 -4.62
N ILE A 206 8.83 -2.78 -5.09
CA ILE A 206 8.43 -3.10 -6.47
C ILE A 206 6.97 -2.68 -6.68
N ILE A 207 6.10 -2.90 -5.68
CA ILE A 207 4.68 -2.51 -5.73
C ILE A 207 4.52 -0.99 -5.84
N ILE A 208 5.27 -0.21 -5.06
CA ILE A 208 5.20 1.26 -5.11
C ILE A 208 5.62 1.77 -6.48
N ALA A 209 6.75 1.28 -7.02
CA ALA A 209 7.23 1.64 -8.35
C ALA A 209 6.21 1.32 -9.45
N PHE A 210 5.65 0.11 -9.41
CA PHE A 210 4.63 -0.34 -10.35
C PHE A 210 3.33 0.47 -10.24
N SER A 211 2.89 0.77 -9.02
CA SER A 211 1.69 1.58 -8.76
C SER A 211 1.84 2.99 -9.33
N LEU A 212 2.99 3.64 -9.09
CA LEU A 212 3.29 4.96 -9.65
C LEU A 212 3.31 4.95 -11.18
N PHE A 213 3.90 3.92 -11.78
CA PHE A 213 3.89 3.75 -13.24
C PHE A 213 2.47 3.68 -13.80
N LEU A 214 1.59 2.87 -13.19
CA LEU A 214 0.19 2.74 -13.59
C LEU A 214 -0.57 4.06 -13.40
N PHE A 215 -0.34 4.78 -12.30
CA PHE A 215 -0.97 6.09 -12.06
C PHE A 215 -0.58 7.13 -13.10
N ILE A 216 0.70 7.21 -13.45
CA ILE A 216 1.19 8.09 -14.51
C ILE A 216 0.50 7.72 -15.84
N GLY A 217 0.38 6.43 -16.15
CA GLY A 217 -0.29 5.94 -17.35
C GLY A 217 -1.77 6.32 -17.44
N ILE A 218 -2.49 6.31 -16.32
CA ILE A 218 -3.90 6.71 -16.26
C ILE A 218 -4.05 8.23 -16.44
N VAL A 219 -3.25 9.03 -15.74
CA VAL A 219 -3.31 10.51 -15.84
C VAL A 219 -3.01 10.98 -17.27
N ARG A 220 -2.16 10.23 -18.00
CA ARG A 220 -1.81 10.52 -19.40
C ARG A 220 -2.77 9.89 -20.43
N GLY A 221 -3.71 9.05 -20.01
CA GLY A 221 -4.66 8.37 -20.90
C GLY A 221 -4.05 7.22 -21.71
N TRP A 222 -2.85 6.75 -21.38
CA TRP A 222 -2.21 5.60 -22.04
C TRP A 222 -2.72 4.25 -21.52
N ILE A 223 -3.20 4.22 -20.28
CA ILE A 223 -3.73 3.02 -19.62
C ILE A 223 -5.22 3.21 -19.33
N SER A 224 -6.02 2.20 -19.67
CA SER A 224 -7.44 2.15 -19.31
C SER A 224 -7.63 1.61 -17.88
N LEU A 225 -8.78 1.93 -17.26
CA LEU A 225 -9.11 1.42 -15.91
C LEU A 225 -9.12 -0.13 -15.87
N TRP A 226 -9.53 -0.78 -16.95
CA TRP A 226 -9.52 -2.24 -17.05
C TRP A 226 -8.10 -2.82 -17.04
N MET A 227 -7.16 -2.14 -17.68
CA MET A 227 -5.75 -2.54 -17.66
C MET A 227 -5.13 -2.32 -16.28
N LEU A 228 -5.57 -1.32 -15.51
CA LEU A 228 -5.19 -1.17 -14.09
C LEU A 228 -5.68 -2.35 -13.26
N VAL A 229 -6.96 -2.72 -13.40
CA VAL A 229 -7.54 -3.86 -12.66
C VAL A 229 -6.81 -5.15 -13.03
N ALA A 230 -6.60 -5.40 -14.33
CA ALA A 230 -5.83 -6.55 -14.80
C ALA A 230 -4.40 -6.55 -14.24
N ALA A 231 -3.69 -5.43 -14.33
CA ALA A 231 -2.33 -5.28 -13.81
C ALA A 231 -2.28 -5.48 -12.28
N GLY A 232 -3.30 -5.04 -11.55
CA GLY A 232 -3.45 -5.30 -10.12
C GLY A 232 -3.59 -6.79 -9.82
N VAL A 233 -4.48 -7.49 -10.53
CA VAL A 233 -4.67 -8.95 -10.39
C VAL A 233 -3.39 -9.70 -10.74
N PHE A 234 -2.73 -9.36 -11.86
CA PHE A 234 -1.45 -9.94 -12.23
C PHE A 234 -0.36 -9.66 -11.19
N GLY A 235 -0.35 -8.46 -10.59
CA GLY A 235 0.57 -8.11 -9.51
C GLY A 235 0.37 -8.98 -8.27
N ILE A 236 -0.88 -9.26 -7.89
CA ILE A 236 -1.23 -10.15 -6.77
C ILE A 236 -0.73 -11.57 -7.03
N VAL A 237 -1.04 -12.11 -8.21
CA VAL A 237 -0.65 -13.46 -8.60
C VAL A 237 0.88 -13.58 -8.67
N GLY A 238 1.57 -12.60 -9.27
CA GLY A 238 3.03 -12.57 -9.33
C GLY A 238 3.68 -12.48 -7.95
N MET A 239 3.12 -11.67 -7.05
CA MET A 239 3.56 -11.57 -5.65
C MET A 239 3.40 -12.87 -4.88
N PHE A 240 2.29 -13.58 -5.10
CA PHE A 240 2.04 -14.89 -4.50
C PHE A 240 3.01 -15.93 -5.04
N TRP A 241 3.25 -15.96 -6.35
CA TRP A 241 4.24 -16.84 -6.97
C TRP A 241 5.64 -16.63 -6.38
N LEU A 242 6.06 -15.37 -6.24
CA LEU A 242 7.35 -15.04 -5.63
C LEU A 242 7.41 -15.44 -4.15
N ALA A 243 6.29 -15.40 -3.44
CA ALA A 243 6.20 -15.89 -2.06
C ALA A 243 6.40 -17.41 -2.01
N LEU A 244 5.66 -18.18 -2.82
CA LEU A 244 5.79 -19.63 -2.90
C LEU A 244 7.22 -20.06 -3.23
N LYS A 245 7.82 -19.44 -4.26
CA LYS A 245 9.20 -19.72 -4.68
C LYS A 245 10.23 -19.36 -3.59
N ARG A 246 9.95 -18.37 -2.74
CA ARG A 246 10.86 -17.96 -1.67
C ARG A 246 10.78 -18.87 -0.45
N TYR A 247 9.59 -19.36 -0.11
CA TYR A 247 9.41 -20.16 1.10
C TYR A 247 9.59 -21.67 0.87
N SER A 248 9.96 -22.10 -0.35
CA SER A 248 10.08 -23.52 -0.73
C SER A 248 8.87 -24.34 -0.27
N LEU A 249 7.70 -23.70 -0.32
CA LEU A 249 6.44 -24.26 0.13
C LEU A 249 5.90 -25.12 -1.01
N ASP A 250 6.19 -26.43 -0.97
CA ASP A 250 5.53 -27.46 -1.80
C ASP A 250 4.10 -27.67 -1.32
N VAL A 251 3.32 -26.60 -1.35
CA VAL A 251 1.97 -26.61 -0.82
C VAL A 251 1.04 -26.88 -1.99
N SER A 252 0.48 -28.09 -1.99
CA SER A 252 -0.48 -28.56 -2.97
C SER A 252 -1.89 -28.48 -2.40
N GLY A 253 -2.84 -27.93 -3.17
CA GLY A 253 -4.26 -27.92 -2.79
C GLY A 253 -4.68 -26.82 -1.79
N SER A 254 -5.40 -27.22 -0.74
CA SER A 254 -6.15 -26.33 0.18
C SER A 254 -5.27 -25.43 1.05
N GLU A 255 -4.08 -25.87 1.44
CA GLU A 255 -3.13 -25.09 2.25
C GLU A 255 -2.50 -23.92 1.45
N ALA A 256 -2.35 -24.06 0.12
CA ALA A 256 -1.85 -22.98 -0.73
C ALA A 256 -2.90 -21.90 -0.89
N PHE A 257 -4.17 -22.30 -0.95
CA PHE A 257 -5.31 -21.41 -0.97
C PHE A 257 -5.49 -20.68 0.37
N TYR A 258 -5.30 -21.37 1.50
CA TYR A 258 -5.23 -20.76 2.83
C TYR A 258 -4.13 -19.69 2.90
N THR A 259 -2.91 -20.06 2.52
CA THR A 259 -1.74 -19.17 2.55
C THR A 259 -1.92 -17.98 1.61
N PHE A 260 -2.53 -18.19 0.44
CA PHE A 260 -2.89 -17.13 -0.50
C PHE A 260 -3.89 -16.15 0.12
N LEU A 261 -4.99 -16.67 0.67
CA LEU A 261 -6.05 -15.85 1.29
C LEU A 261 -5.51 -15.06 2.47
N TYR A 262 -4.71 -15.70 3.34
CA TYR A 262 -4.10 -15.08 4.51
C TYR A 262 -3.15 -13.95 4.11
N LEU A 263 -2.18 -14.21 3.22
CA LEU A 263 -1.23 -13.20 2.74
C LEU A 263 -1.92 -12.07 1.96
N THR A 264 -2.93 -12.39 1.15
CA THR A 264 -3.67 -11.39 0.37
C THR A 264 -4.51 -10.51 1.28
N ARG A 265 -5.17 -11.08 2.29
CA ARG A 265 -5.90 -10.32 3.32
C ARG A 265 -4.96 -9.32 4.02
N ASP A 266 -3.85 -9.80 4.57
CA ASP A 266 -2.94 -8.97 5.36
C ASP A 266 -2.22 -7.90 4.51
N THR A 267 -2.00 -8.16 3.22
CA THR A 267 -1.34 -7.21 2.31
C THR A 267 -2.31 -6.12 1.83
N PHE A 268 -3.56 -6.46 1.51
CA PHE A 268 -4.51 -5.53 0.89
C PHE A 268 -5.43 -4.84 1.88
N SER A 269 -5.76 -5.51 2.99
CA SER A 269 -6.73 -5.03 3.95
C SER A 269 -6.25 -5.25 5.39
N PRO A 270 -5.52 -4.29 5.97
CA PRO A 270 -5.05 -4.36 7.36
C PRO A 270 -6.18 -4.06 8.37
N TRP A 271 -7.42 -4.43 8.04
CA TRP A 271 -8.60 -4.16 8.87
C TRP A 271 -8.57 -4.98 10.17
N GLU A 272 -8.08 -6.21 10.10
CA GLU A 272 -7.90 -7.09 11.27
C GLU A 272 -6.78 -6.59 12.17
N ASN A 273 -5.71 -6.02 11.60
CA ASN A 273 -4.66 -5.34 12.37
C ASN A 273 -5.21 -4.12 13.10
N LEU A 274 -6.15 -3.37 12.48
CA LEU A 274 -6.84 -2.28 13.16
C LEU A 274 -7.71 -2.78 14.31
N ALA A 275 -8.41 -3.90 14.14
CA ALA A 275 -9.18 -4.51 15.23
C ALA A 275 -8.27 -5.02 16.37
N LEU A 276 -7.12 -5.62 16.05
CA LEU A 276 -6.09 -6.03 17.03
C LEU A 276 -5.50 -4.83 17.79
N LEU A 277 -5.31 -3.69 17.11
CA LEU A 277 -4.88 -2.45 17.76
C LEU A 277 -5.93 -1.90 18.71
N LEU A 278 -7.21 -1.95 18.33
CA LEU A 278 -8.32 -1.55 19.19
C LEU A 278 -8.46 -2.49 20.40
N GLN A 279 -8.28 -3.80 20.22
CA GLN A 279 -8.29 -4.78 21.30
C GLN A 279 -7.16 -4.56 22.32
N ASN A 280 -5.97 -4.19 21.84
CA ASN A 280 -4.81 -3.94 22.69
C ASN A 280 -4.63 -2.46 23.05
N TYR A 281 -5.62 -1.60 22.78
CA TYR A 281 -5.55 -0.17 23.06
C TYR A 281 -5.31 0.12 24.54
N ASP A 282 -5.94 -0.64 25.43
CA ASP A 282 -5.76 -0.50 26.88
C ASP A 282 -4.43 -1.04 27.40
N LYS A 283 -3.78 -1.95 26.64
CA LYS A 283 -2.50 -2.58 27.01
C LYS A 283 -1.30 -1.84 26.43
N ASN A 284 -1.48 -1.13 25.32
CA ASN A 284 -0.43 -0.40 24.65
C ASN A 284 -0.36 1.04 25.20
N ARG A 285 0.31 1.23 26.35
CA ARG A 285 0.89 2.55 26.66
C ARG A 285 1.85 2.89 25.52
N LEU A 286 1.44 3.81 24.65
CA LEU A 286 2.29 4.40 23.62
C LEU A 286 3.58 4.90 24.30
N PRO A 287 4.75 4.29 24.05
CA PRO A 287 5.99 4.86 24.53
C PRO A 287 6.29 6.04 23.62
N GLY A 288 5.82 7.23 23.97
CA GLY A 288 6.10 8.38 23.10
C GLY A 288 5.40 9.71 23.31
N ILE A 289 4.52 9.92 24.31
CA ILE A 289 4.04 11.27 24.65
C ILE A 289 3.85 11.42 26.16
N GLY A 290 4.73 12.19 26.80
CA GLY A 290 4.47 12.84 28.08
C GLY A 290 5.08 12.16 29.31
N ALA A 291 5.95 12.91 29.96
CA ALA A 291 6.69 12.62 31.18
C ALA A 291 5.82 12.35 32.43
N ASP A 292 6.42 11.55 33.32
CA ASP A 292 6.50 11.67 34.78
C ASP A 292 5.26 11.67 35.71
N SER A 293 5.52 11.02 36.85
CA SER A 293 4.98 11.20 38.21
C SER A 293 3.67 10.48 38.59
N ALA A 294 3.82 9.29 39.20
CA ALA A 294 3.70 9.03 40.64
C ALA A 294 3.71 7.52 40.90
#